data_AF-M6FKK0-F1
#
_entry.id   AF-M6FKK0-F1
#
_cell.length_a   1.000
_cell.length_b   1.000
_cell.length_c   1.000
_cell.angle_alpha   90.00
_cell.angle_beta   90.00
_cell.angle_gamma   90.00
#
_symmetry.space_group_name_H-M   'P 1'
#
loop_
_entity.id
_entity.type
_entity.pdbx_description
1 polymer ?
#
loop_
_entity_poly.entity_id
_entity_poly.type
_entity_poly.pdbx_seq_one_letter_code
_entity_poly.pdbx_strand_id
1 'polypeptide(L)'
;MNRFANRVQVLTYKAKSSKSRGFSVTSFVCAMLNQRVETIDWFLKAGVDVNQSIFYFNSPLTIAVDYKNSEFVKTLLKKGAICNTECLFRSAKSNIQIVSELIDLSNIERKDDDGNTLLMAAISRNNTKDHFPIAKYLLELKNNVNETNFDGRTALLEFLSHSSYASVCTNGGIETIIQTIRLLDLKGANFEARTQKGSRPLMFAAQCRNQVLREILKKNVSHNSEDNKGQTALFYAYYAESYYRKQDRLQNMEDLLKYGLDIDHRNHEGMTVLLRAIEQGAGYNESFDMIRILLRNGANVHVKDKKNRGVFELIETEYGGIISWDTQEKNEMRELLKQYGAK
;
A
#
# COMPACT_ATOMS: atom_id res chain seq x y z
N MET A 1 -38.98 -25.08 19.79
CA MET A 1 -39.51 -24.19 18.75
C MET A 1 -40.53 -23.15 19.27
N ASN A 2 -41.50 -23.49 20.14
CA ASN A 2 -42.57 -22.57 20.54
C ASN A 2 -42.20 -21.34 21.43
N ARG A 3 -41.22 -21.44 22.33
CA ARG A 3 -40.88 -20.30 23.24
C ARG A 3 -40.12 -19.16 22.56
N PHE A 4 -39.31 -19.47 21.55
CA PHE A 4 -38.59 -18.46 20.75
C PHE A 4 -39.54 -17.78 19.76
N ALA A 5 -40.39 -18.55 19.08
CA ALA A 5 -41.43 -18.01 18.21
C ALA A 5 -42.36 -17.03 18.94
N ASN A 6 -42.77 -17.35 20.18
CA ASN A 6 -43.60 -16.46 21.01
C ASN A 6 -42.86 -15.20 21.48
N ARG A 7 -41.57 -15.28 21.84
CA ARG A 7 -40.78 -14.09 22.22
C ARG A 7 -40.56 -13.15 21.04
N VAL A 8 -40.32 -13.69 19.85
CA VAL A 8 -40.11 -12.90 18.64
C VAL A 8 -41.44 -12.34 18.12
N GLN A 9 -42.57 -13.08 18.22
CA GLN A 9 -43.92 -12.56 17.97
C GLN A 9 -44.26 -11.35 18.82
N VAL A 10 -43.94 -11.39 20.11
CA VAL A 10 -44.14 -10.26 21.03
C VAL A 10 -43.26 -9.06 20.65
N LEU A 11 -42.02 -9.29 20.18
CA LEU A 11 -41.13 -8.23 19.71
C LEU A 11 -41.64 -7.58 18.41
N THR A 12 -42.15 -8.35 17.45
CA THR A 12 -42.76 -7.82 16.22
C THR A 12 -44.12 -7.17 16.43
N TYR A 13 -44.94 -7.69 17.36
CA TYR A 13 -46.23 -7.07 17.68
C TYR A 13 -46.02 -5.71 18.34
N LYS A 14 -44.98 -5.59 19.20
CA LYS A 14 -44.52 -4.28 19.73
C LYS A 14 -43.89 -3.39 18.65
N ALA A 15 -43.18 -3.94 17.67
CA ALA A 15 -42.64 -3.17 16.55
C ALA A 15 -43.73 -2.62 15.60
N LYS A 16 -44.87 -3.33 15.46
CA LYS A 16 -46.05 -2.82 14.75
C LYS A 16 -46.88 -1.84 15.57
N SER A 17 -46.91 -1.98 16.90
CA SER A 17 -47.72 -1.12 17.78
C SER A 17 -47.01 0.14 18.26
N SER A 18 -45.67 0.17 18.28
CA SER A 18 -44.93 1.37 18.64
C SER A 18 -44.50 2.14 17.39
N LYS A 19 -44.89 3.42 17.33
CA LYS A 19 -44.28 4.44 16.47
C LYS A 19 -42.76 4.65 16.74
N SER A 20 -42.07 3.73 17.42
CA SER A 20 -40.66 3.86 17.76
C SER A 20 -39.79 2.98 16.87
N ARG A 21 -39.30 3.58 15.78
CA ARG A 21 -38.25 3.03 14.89
C ARG A 21 -37.14 2.28 15.64
N GLY A 22 -36.74 2.77 16.83
CA GLY A 22 -35.63 2.23 17.63
C GLY A 22 -35.79 0.79 18.17
N PHE A 23 -37.02 0.32 18.45
CA PHE A 23 -37.20 -1.03 19.03
C PHE A 23 -37.13 -2.15 17.97
N SER A 24 -37.60 -1.87 16.75
CA SER A 24 -37.54 -2.81 15.62
C SER A 24 -36.11 -3.01 15.10
N VAL A 25 -35.33 -1.92 14.99
CA VAL A 25 -33.95 -1.97 14.50
C VAL A 25 -33.06 -2.70 15.50
N THR A 26 -33.15 -2.38 16.79
CA THR A 26 -32.31 -3.03 17.83
C THR A 26 -32.55 -4.55 17.89
N SER A 27 -33.81 -4.99 17.79
CA SER A 27 -34.13 -6.43 17.80
C SER A 27 -33.69 -7.15 16.52
N PHE A 28 -33.75 -6.48 15.36
CA PHE A 28 -33.20 -6.99 14.11
C PHE A 28 -31.67 -7.08 14.16
N VAL A 29 -30.97 -6.10 14.74
CA VAL A 29 -29.51 -6.15 14.98
C VAL A 29 -29.15 -7.32 15.88
N CYS A 30 -29.83 -7.51 17.00
CA CYS A 30 -29.57 -8.66 17.85
C CYS A 30 -29.75 -9.98 17.09
N ALA A 31 -30.71 -10.07 16.17
CA ALA A 31 -30.87 -11.24 15.31
C ALA A 31 -29.69 -11.40 14.33
N MET A 32 -29.22 -10.30 13.73
CA MET A 32 -28.02 -10.26 12.89
C MET A 32 -26.77 -10.74 13.63
N LEU A 33 -26.57 -10.26 14.87
CA LEU A 33 -25.45 -10.65 15.74
C LEU A 33 -25.47 -12.14 16.11
N ASN A 34 -26.65 -12.76 16.13
CA ASN A 34 -26.81 -14.19 16.39
C ASN A 34 -26.54 -15.07 15.14
N GLN A 35 -26.33 -14.47 13.96
CA GLN A 35 -25.94 -15.14 12.70
C GLN A 35 -26.82 -16.33 12.27
N ARG A 36 -28.11 -16.31 12.62
CA ARG A 36 -29.06 -17.37 12.22
C ARG A 36 -29.92 -16.92 11.05
N VAL A 37 -29.80 -17.63 9.93
CA VAL A 37 -30.49 -17.34 8.67
C VAL A 37 -32.01 -17.32 8.86
N GLU A 38 -32.55 -18.24 9.67
CA GLU A 38 -33.99 -18.38 9.90
C GLU A 38 -34.59 -17.16 10.60
N THR A 39 -33.80 -16.47 11.43
CA THR A 39 -34.27 -15.26 12.11
C THR A 39 -34.44 -14.08 11.16
N ILE A 40 -33.59 -13.93 10.15
CA ILE A 40 -33.74 -12.87 9.13
C ILE A 40 -35.05 -13.07 8.37
N ASP A 41 -35.32 -14.28 7.90
CA ASP A 41 -36.52 -14.57 7.11
C ASP A 41 -37.79 -14.15 7.86
N TRP A 42 -37.78 -14.30 9.18
CA TRP A 42 -38.87 -13.89 10.04
C TRP A 42 -39.01 -12.37 10.14
N PHE A 43 -37.91 -11.63 10.34
CA PHE A 43 -37.92 -10.17 10.39
C PHE A 43 -38.24 -9.51 9.04
N LEU A 44 -37.76 -10.06 7.92
CA LEU A 44 -38.09 -9.57 6.59
C LEU A 44 -39.57 -9.79 6.26
N LYS A 45 -40.14 -10.95 6.62
CA LYS A 45 -41.60 -11.19 6.54
C LYS A 45 -42.41 -10.23 7.42
N ALA A 46 -41.83 -9.74 8.52
CA ALA A 46 -42.46 -8.76 9.38
C ALA A 46 -42.45 -7.33 8.81
N GLY A 47 -41.81 -7.10 7.66
CA GLY A 47 -41.76 -5.81 6.96
C GLY A 47 -40.54 -4.96 7.31
N VAL A 48 -39.49 -5.54 7.92
CA VAL A 48 -38.21 -4.84 8.09
C VAL A 48 -37.54 -4.66 6.72
N ASP A 49 -37.10 -3.44 6.44
CA ASP A 49 -36.36 -3.14 5.20
C ASP A 49 -34.96 -3.77 5.26
N VAL A 50 -34.66 -4.61 4.28
CA VAL A 50 -33.38 -5.33 4.14
C VAL A 50 -32.18 -4.38 3.93
N ASN A 51 -32.44 -3.15 3.51
CA ASN A 51 -31.43 -2.11 3.28
C ASN A 51 -31.40 -1.06 4.39
N GLN A 52 -32.16 -1.24 5.47
CA GLN A 52 -32.26 -0.26 6.53
C GLN A 52 -30.88 -0.01 7.18
N SER A 53 -30.43 1.24 7.16
CA SER A 53 -29.22 1.65 7.90
C SER A 53 -29.43 1.46 9.40
N ILE A 54 -28.45 0.84 10.04
CA ILE A 54 -28.54 0.40 11.42
C ILE A 54 -27.77 1.35 12.36
N PHE A 55 -26.44 1.32 12.29
CA PHE A 55 -25.52 2.11 13.13
C PHE A 55 -24.30 2.50 12.30
N TYR A 56 -23.80 3.73 12.44
CA TYR A 56 -22.59 4.21 11.75
C TYR A 56 -22.57 3.87 10.25
N PHE A 57 -23.71 4.08 9.56
CA PHE A 57 -23.89 3.80 8.13
C PHE A 57 -23.83 2.31 7.71
N ASN A 58 -23.81 1.38 8.66
CA ASN A 58 -23.83 -0.06 8.37
C ASN A 58 -25.23 -0.53 7.95
N SER A 59 -25.30 -1.29 6.86
CA SER A 59 -26.48 -2.06 6.43
C SER A 59 -26.44 -3.49 6.98
N PRO A 60 -27.55 -4.25 6.92
CA PRO A 60 -27.53 -5.67 7.26
C PRO A 60 -26.50 -6.46 6.45
N LEU A 61 -26.30 -6.08 5.18
CA LEU A 61 -25.32 -6.72 4.31
C LEU A 61 -23.88 -6.44 4.76
N THR A 62 -23.54 -5.20 5.12
CA THR A 62 -22.18 -4.88 5.63
C THR A 62 -21.88 -5.62 6.93
N ILE A 63 -22.88 -5.80 7.81
CA ILE A 63 -22.72 -6.60 9.03
C ILE A 63 -22.41 -8.07 8.69
N ALA A 64 -23.13 -8.66 7.74
CA ALA A 64 -22.88 -10.04 7.29
C ALA A 64 -21.45 -10.22 6.74
N VAL A 65 -20.94 -9.23 6.01
CA VAL A 65 -19.57 -9.19 5.49
C VAL A 65 -18.53 -9.13 6.63
N ASP A 66 -18.76 -8.27 7.63
CA ASP A 66 -17.87 -8.11 8.78
C ASP A 66 -17.80 -9.38 9.64
N TYR A 67 -18.91 -10.12 9.75
CA TYR A 67 -18.97 -11.43 10.40
C TYR A 67 -18.48 -12.60 9.55
N LYS A 68 -18.02 -12.34 8.31
CA LYS A 68 -17.49 -13.34 7.37
C LYS A 68 -18.48 -14.48 7.05
N ASN A 69 -19.78 -14.23 7.15
CA ASN A 69 -20.80 -15.25 6.98
C ASN A 69 -21.37 -15.25 5.56
N SER A 70 -20.82 -16.10 4.69
CA SER A 70 -21.18 -16.14 3.27
C SER A 70 -22.63 -16.60 3.04
N GLU A 71 -23.15 -17.55 3.82
CA GLU A 71 -24.54 -17.98 3.70
C GLU A 71 -25.53 -16.85 4.03
N PHE A 72 -25.15 -16.03 5.01
CA PHE A 72 -25.91 -14.85 5.41
C PHE A 72 -25.90 -13.77 4.33
N VAL A 73 -24.75 -13.54 3.71
CA VAL A 73 -24.60 -12.66 2.54
C VAL A 73 -25.52 -13.13 1.40
N LYS A 74 -25.45 -14.42 1.00
CA LYS A 74 -26.33 -14.98 -0.04
C LYS A 74 -27.81 -14.78 0.26
N THR A 75 -28.21 -15.01 1.51
CA THR A 75 -29.61 -14.89 1.92
C THR A 75 -30.08 -13.45 1.77
N LEU A 76 -29.30 -12.48 2.25
CA LEU A 76 -29.62 -11.06 2.13
C LEU A 76 -29.70 -10.61 0.67
N LEU A 77 -28.75 -11.03 -0.18
CA LEU A 77 -28.78 -10.73 -1.61
C LEU A 77 -30.05 -11.27 -2.29
N LYS A 78 -30.45 -12.52 -2.00
CA LYS A 78 -31.71 -13.11 -2.49
C LYS A 78 -32.96 -12.33 -2.07
N LYS A 79 -32.87 -11.55 -1.00
CA LYS A 79 -33.97 -10.74 -0.46
C LYS A 79 -33.92 -9.28 -0.92
N GLY A 80 -33.03 -8.94 -1.85
CA GLY A 80 -32.93 -7.60 -2.42
C GLY A 80 -32.02 -6.64 -1.63
N ALA A 81 -31.08 -7.18 -0.84
CA ALA A 81 -30.02 -6.36 -0.25
C ALA A 81 -29.14 -5.75 -1.34
N ILE A 82 -28.83 -4.46 -1.21
CA ILE A 82 -28.04 -3.70 -2.19
C ILE A 82 -26.59 -3.62 -1.68
N CYS A 83 -25.65 -4.08 -2.52
CA CYS A 83 -24.23 -3.89 -2.27
C CYS A 83 -23.79 -2.48 -2.72
N ASN A 84 -23.53 -1.61 -1.75
CA ASN A 84 -22.89 -0.32 -2.00
C ASN A 84 -21.36 -0.46 -2.05
N THR A 85 -20.66 0.61 -2.40
CA THR A 85 -19.19 0.62 -2.47
C THR A 85 -18.56 0.19 -1.15
N GLU A 86 -19.01 0.74 -0.01
CA GLU A 86 -18.46 0.39 1.30
C GLU A 86 -18.58 -1.12 1.60
N CYS A 87 -19.73 -1.73 1.31
CA CYS A 87 -19.94 -3.16 1.47
C CYS A 87 -18.98 -3.99 0.61
N LEU A 88 -18.80 -3.58 -0.65
CA LEU A 88 -17.91 -4.26 -1.58
C LEU A 88 -16.45 -4.18 -1.09
N PHE A 89 -15.98 -3.02 -0.66
CA PHE A 89 -14.60 -2.82 -0.22
C PHE A 89 -14.31 -3.48 1.13
N ARG A 90 -15.28 -3.56 2.05
CA ARG A 90 -15.15 -4.38 3.26
C ARG A 90 -15.01 -5.86 2.93
N SER A 91 -15.71 -6.36 1.90
CA SER A 91 -15.60 -7.76 1.51
C SER A 91 -14.21 -8.15 1.03
N ALA A 92 -13.53 -7.26 0.29
CA ALA A 92 -12.15 -7.45 -0.15
C ALA A 92 -11.12 -7.52 0.99
N LYS A 93 -11.47 -6.97 2.16
CA LYS A 93 -10.67 -7.07 3.40
C LYS A 93 -11.01 -8.33 4.21
N SER A 94 -11.99 -9.13 3.79
CA SER A 94 -12.58 -10.19 4.61
C SER A 94 -12.35 -11.59 4.04
N ASN A 95 -13.02 -11.94 2.94
CA ASN A 95 -13.02 -13.30 2.40
C ASN A 95 -13.36 -13.33 0.89
N ILE A 96 -12.58 -14.09 0.12
CA ILE A 96 -12.80 -14.37 -1.31
C ILE A 96 -14.20 -14.90 -1.64
N GLN A 97 -14.81 -15.78 -0.82
CA GLN A 97 -16.15 -16.29 -1.12
C GLN A 97 -17.20 -15.16 -1.14
N ILE A 98 -17.12 -14.25 -0.17
CA ILE A 98 -18.02 -13.10 -0.10
C ILE A 98 -17.75 -12.15 -1.26
N VAL A 99 -16.49 -11.89 -1.59
CA VAL A 99 -16.14 -11.09 -2.77
C VAL A 99 -16.74 -11.68 -4.04
N SER A 100 -16.63 -12.99 -4.24
CA SER A 100 -17.19 -13.67 -5.42
C SER A 100 -18.71 -13.63 -5.52
N GLU A 101 -19.41 -13.43 -4.40
CA GLU A 101 -20.87 -13.30 -4.36
C GLU A 101 -21.34 -11.87 -4.61
N LEU A 102 -20.52 -10.88 -4.25
CA LEU A 102 -20.85 -9.45 -4.33
C LEU A 102 -20.32 -8.77 -5.59
N ILE A 103 -19.24 -9.30 -6.18
CA ILE A 103 -18.62 -8.73 -7.37
C ILE A 103 -19.38 -9.17 -8.62
N ASP A 104 -19.63 -8.21 -9.51
CA ASP A 104 -20.06 -8.45 -10.87
C ASP A 104 -19.33 -7.48 -11.82
N LEU A 105 -19.48 -7.69 -13.14
CA LEU A 105 -18.85 -6.80 -14.12
C LEU A 105 -19.39 -5.36 -14.07
N SER A 106 -20.55 -5.12 -13.47
CA SER A 106 -21.17 -3.79 -13.37
C SER A 106 -20.59 -2.95 -12.23
N ASN A 107 -19.97 -3.58 -11.23
CA ASN A 107 -19.47 -2.91 -10.02
C ASN A 107 -17.95 -3.05 -9.79
N ILE A 108 -17.24 -3.80 -10.63
CA ILE A 108 -15.80 -4.09 -10.45
C ILE A 108 -14.89 -2.85 -10.45
N GLU A 109 -15.27 -1.80 -11.18
CA GLU A 109 -14.52 -0.53 -11.27
C GLU A 109 -15.02 0.56 -10.31
N ARG A 110 -15.90 0.22 -9.36
CA ARG A 110 -16.30 1.18 -8.33
C ARG A 110 -15.09 1.63 -7.53
N LYS A 111 -15.07 2.92 -7.22
CA LYS A 111 -14.02 3.56 -6.41
C LYS A 111 -14.53 3.88 -5.02
N ASP A 112 -13.69 3.67 -4.00
CA ASP A 112 -13.94 4.12 -2.64
C ASP A 112 -13.69 5.63 -2.47
N ASP A 113 -13.75 6.11 -1.23
CA ASP A 113 -13.60 7.52 -0.88
C ASP A 113 -12.18 8.07 -1.16
N ASP A 114 -11.18 7.19 -1.31
CA ASP A 114 -9.80 7.53 -1.69
C ASP A 114 -9.58 7.38 -3.22
N GLY A 115 -10.63 7.02 -3.96
CA GLY A 115 -10.55 6.75 -5.38
C GLY A 115 -9.99 5.36 -5.71
N ASN A 116 -9.71 4.52 -4.73
CA ASN A 116 -9.13 3.20 -4.97
C ASN A 116 -10.16 2.29 -5.64
N THR A 117 -9.74 1.48 -6.61
CA THR A 117 -10.56 0.36 -7.09
C THR A 117 -10.54 -0.78 -6.09
N LEU A 118 -11.48 -1.73 -6.23
CA LEU A 118 -11.50 -2.91 -5.37
C LEU A 118 -10.20 -3.71 -5.42
N LEU A 119 -9.57 -3.75 -6.60
CA LEU A 119 -8.27 -4.37 -6.82
C LEU A 119 -7.17 -3.71 -5.98
N MET A 120 -7.10 -2.37 -5.96
CA MET A 120 -6.14 -1.63 -5.15
C MET A 120 -6.32 -1.93 -3.66
N ALA A 121 -7.56 -1.95 -3.18
CA ALA A 121 -7.88 -2.25 -1.78
C ALA A 121 -7.51 -3.69 -1.37
N ALA A 122 -7.64 -4.66 -2.29
CA ALA A 122 -7.22 -6.04 -2.06
C ALA A 122 -5.69 -6.18 -2.06
N ILE A 123 -5.03 -5.51 -3.00
CA ILE A 123 -3.58 -5.61 -3.19
C ILE A 123 -2.77 -4.90 -2.09
N SER A 124 -3.28 -3.79 -1.53
CA SER A 124 -2.60 -3.09 -0.42
C SER A 124 -2.50 -3.93 0.86
N ARG A 125 -3.33 -4.99 1.00
CA ARG A 125 -3.31 -5.95 2.11
C ARG A 125 -2.72 -7.31 1.75
N ASN A 126 -2.11 -7.45 0.58
CA ASN A 126 -1.59 -8.71 0.04
C ASN A 126 -0.30 -9.21 0.73
N ASN A 127 -0.02 -8.72 1.94
CA ASN A 127 1.07 -9.20 2.79
C ASN A 127 0.67 -10.43 3.63
N THR A 128 -0.63 -10.77 3.70
CA THR A 128 -1.10 -12.01 4.33
C THR A 128 -1.43 -13.07 3.28
N LYS A 129 -1.22 -14.35 3.62
CA LYS A 129 -1.58 -15.49 2.75
C LYS A 129 -3.06 -15.51 2.38
N ASP A 130 -3.91 -14.91 3.21
CA ASP A 130 -5.36 -14.92 3.04
C ASP A 130 -5.84 -13.86 2.04
N HIS A 131 -5.07 -12.79 1.80
CA HIS A 131 -5.44 -11.71 0.87
C HIS A 131 -4.98 -11.97 -0.57
N PHE A 132 -3.91 -12.74 -0.78
CA PHE A 132 -3.45 -13.09 -2.12
C PHE A 132 -4.50 -13.77 -3.00
N PRO A 133 -5.31 -14.73 -2.52
CA PRO A 133 -6.41 -15.30 -3.29
C PRO A 133 -7.41 -14.26 -3.79
N ILE A 134 -7.71 -13.22 -2.99
CA ILE A 134 -8.65 -12.15 -3.37
C ILE A 134 -8.04 -11.31 -4.51
N ALA A 135 -6.80 -10.85 -4.34
CA ALA A 135 -6.10 -10.09 -5.36
C ALA A 135 -5.98 -10.89 -6.67
N LYS A 136 -5.61 -12.18 -6.57
CA LYS A 136 -5.52 -13.08 -7.73
C LYS A 136 -6.87 -13.23 -8.43
N TYR A 137 -7.95 -13.49 -7.67
CA TYR A 137 -9.29 -13.62 -8.22
C TYR A 137 -9.72 -12.34 -8.94
N LEU A 138 -9.52 -11.16 -8.34
CA LEU A 138 -9.83 -9.90 -8.99
C LEU A 138 -9.00 -9.71 -10.26
N LEU A 139 -7.70 -10.01 -10.26
CA LEU A 139 -6.84 -9.93 -11.47
C LEU A 139 -7.28 -10.91 -12.57
N GLU A 140 -7.92 -12.03 -12.23
CA GLU A 140 -8.48 -12.96 -13.20
C GLU A 140 -9.74 -12.42 -13.89
N LEU A 141 -10.45 -11.48 -13.27
CA LEU A 141 -11.59 -10.78 -13.85
C LEU A 141 -11.14 -9.73 -14.89
N LYS A 142 -12.05 -9.31 -15.77
CA LYS A 142 -11.81 -8.29 -16.80
C LYS A 142 -11.88 -6.86 -16.22
N ASN A 143 -11.02 -6.53 -15.25
CA ASN A 143 -10.87 -5.16 -14.75
C ASN A 143 -9.73 -4.40 -15.45
N ASN A 144 -9.78 -3.07 -15.34
CA ASN A 144 -8.71 -2.20 -15.78
C ASN A 144 -7.66 -2.05 -14.65
N VAL A 145 -6.57 -2.82 -14.74
CA VAL A 145 -5.46 -2.77 -13.77
C VAL A 145 -4.72 -1.43 -13.72
N ASN A 146 -4.96 -0.56 -14.71
CA ASN A 146 -4.33 0.75 -14.86
C ASN A 146 -5.23 1.92 -14.47
N GLU A 147 -6.41 1.67 -13.89
CA GLU A 147 -7.16 2.73 -13.22
C GLU A 147 -6.30 3.42 -12.16
N THR A 148 -6.57 4.70 -11.92
CA THR A 148 -5.85 5.48 -10.90
C THR A 148 -6.78 5.90 -9.77
N ASN A 149 -6.25 5.88 -8.54
CA ASN A 149 -6.88 6.52 -7.38
C ASN A 149 -6.67 8.04 -7.37
N PHE A 150 -7.13 8.72 -6.32
CA PHE A 150 -6.99 10.17 -6.23
C PHE A 150 -5.53 10.64 -6.10
N ASP A 151 -4.60 9.80 -5.62
CA ASP A 151 -3.15 10.08 -5.64
C ASP A 151 -2.48 9.80 -7.01
N GLY A 152 -3.25 9.41 -8.02
CA GLY A 152 -2.74 9.00 -9.33
C GLY A 152 -2.05 7.63 -9.31
N ARG A 153 -2.24 6.81 -8.26
CA ARG A 153 -1.63 5.49 -8.17
C ARG A 153 -2.48 4.46 -8.90
N THR A 154 -1.82 3.64 -9.72
CA THR A 154 -2.37 2.39 -10.26
C THR A 154 -2.30 1.26 -9.24
N ALA A 155 -2.90 0.10 -9.52
CA ALA A 155 -2.80 -1.08 -8.65
C ALA A 155 -1.33 -1.48 -8.38
N LEU A 156 -0.44 -1.37 -9.37
CA LEU A 156 1.00 -1.61 -9.20
C LEU A 156 1.67 -0.58 -8.29
N LEU A 157 1.37 0.70 -8.47
CA LEU A 157 1.93 1.78 -7.64
C LEU A 157 1.48 1.65 -6.19
N GLU A 158 0.19 1.38 -5.97
CA GLU A 158 -0.37 1.16 -4.64
C GLU A 158 0.23 -0.08 -3.97
N PHE A 159 0.42 -1.16 -4.73
CA PHE A 159 1.11 -2.34 -4.24
C PHE A 159 2.52 -2.05 -3.73
N LEU A 160 3.32 -1.35 -4.54
CA LEU A 160 4.72 -1.06 -4.23
C LEU A 160 4.85 -0.05 -3.08
N SER A 161 3.97 0.96 -3.02
CA SER A 161 3.98 1.94 -1.92
C SER A 161 3.62 1.33 -0.58
N HIS A 162 2.78 0.29 -0.53
CA HIS A 162 2.51 -0.44 0.71
C HIS A 162 3.55 -1.53 1.00
N SER A 163 4.15 -2.11 -0.04
CA SER A 163 5.23 -3.09 0.09
C SER A 163 6.53 -2.49 0.62
N SER A 164 6.78 -1.19 0.41
CA SER A 164 7.93 -0.48 1.00
C SER A 164 7.79 -0.30 2.51
N TYR A 165 6.56 -0.12 3.01
CA TYR A 165 6.27 0.00 4.46
C TYR A 165 5.87 -1.30 5.13
N ALA A 166 5.74 -2.41 4.38
CA ALA A 166 5.50 -3.74 4.91
C ALA A 166 6.76 -4.30 5.59
N SER A 167 7.18 -3.59 6.65
CA SER A 167 7.65 -4.21 7.88
C SER A 167 6.81 -5.46 8.14
N VAL A 168 7.51 -6.59 8.28
CA VAL A 168 6.97 -7.90 8.67
C VAL A 168 6.03 -8.56 7.65
N CYS A 169 6.44 -9.70 7.08
CA CYS A 169 5.62 -10.91 6.97
C CYS A 169 6.50 -12.12 6.58
N THR A 170 7.12 -12.69 7.62
CA THR A 170 7.22 -14.13 7.93
C THR A 170 7.34 -15.09 6.74
N ASN A 171 8.56 -15.58 6.48
CA ASN A 171 8.96 -16.84 5.81
C ASN A 171 8.22 -17.32 4.53
N GLY A 172 7.27 -16.58 3.97
CA GLY A 172 6.47 -16.91 2.79
C GLY A 172 5.95 -15.71 2.00
N GLY A 173 6.20 -14.46 2.44
CA GLY A 173 5.64 -13.24 1.83
C GLY A 173 6.32 -12.73 0.55
N ILE A 174 7.61 -12.98 0.32
CA ILE A 174 8.30 -12.44 -0.87
C ILE A 174 7.86 -13.12 -2.17
N GLU A 175 7.62 -14.43 -2.12
CA GLU A 175 7.16 -15.18 -3.28
C GLU A 175 5.78 -14.68 -3.71
N THR A 176 4.86 -14.48 -2.77
CA THR A 176 3.56 -13.86 -3.01
C THR A 176 3.68 -12.47 -3.64
N ILE A 177 4.62 -11.65 -3.15
CA ILE A 177 4.87 -10.31 -3.70
C ILE A 177 5.33 -10.41 -5.16
N ILE A 178 6.32 -11.26 -5.44
CA ILE A 178 6.82 -11.47 -6.80
C ILE A 178 5.74 -12.04 -7.72
N GLN A 179 4.95 -13.01 -7.25
CA GLN A 179 3.82 -13.56 -8.00
C GLN A 179 2.78 -12.49 -8.33
N THR A 180 2.53 -11.55 -7.40
CA THR A 180 1.59 -10.43 -7.64
C THR A 180 2.12 -9.49 -8.71
N ILE A 181 3.41 -9.13 -8.68
CA ILE A 181 4.03 -8.30 -9.72
C ILE A 181 3.94 -8.98 -11.09
N ARG A 182 4.23 -10.28 -11.15
CA ARG A 182 4.14 -11.06 -12.39
C ARG A 182 2.71 -11.18 -12.90
N LEU A 183 1.73 -11.33 -12.00
CA LEU A 183 0.33 -11.38 -12.39
C LEU A 183 -0.17 -10.02 -12.89
N LEU A 184 0.21 -8.92 -12.22
CA LEU A 184 -0.06 -7.56 -12.70
C LEU A 184 0.54 -7.33 -14.08
N ASP A 185 1.78 -7.75 -14.30
CA ASP A 185 2.46 -7.68 -15.60
C ASP A 185 1.71 -8.47 -16.68
N LEU A 186 1.32 -9.72 -16.38
CA LEU A 186 0.52 -10.56 -17.27
C LEU A 186 -0.82 -9.91 -17.64
N LYS A 187 -1.37 -9.08 -16.75
CA LYS A 187 -2.62 -8.34 -16.94
C LYS A 187 -2.43 -6.95 -17.57
N GLY A 188 -1.20 -6.61 -17.98
CA GLY A 188 -0.91 -5.37 -18.68
C GLY A 188 -0.76 -4.16 -17.76
N ALA A 189 -0.33 -4.35 -16.51
CA ALA A 189 -0.02 -3.24 -15.63
C ALA A 189 1.08 -2.34 -16.21
N ASN A 190 0.88 -1.03 -16.12
CA ASN A 190 1.80 -0.04 -16.62
C ASN A 190 2.93 0.23 -15.60
N PHE A 191 4.12 -0.28 -15.90
CA PHE A 191 5.32 -0.06 -15.08
C PHE A 191 5.93 1.35 -15.22
N GLU A 192 5.40 2.19 -16.12
CA GLU A 192 5.77 3.59 -16.31
C GLU A 192 4.73 4.59 -15.79
N ALA A 193 3.68 4.08 -15.12
CA ALA A 193 2.64 4.91 -14.50
C ALA A 193 3.24 5.94 -13.53
N ARG A 194 2.60 7.10 -13.38
CA ARG A 194 3.06 8.18 -12.51
C ARG A 194 1.98 8.56 -11.51
N THR A 195 2.36 8.71 -10.26
CA THR A 195 1.52 9.35 -9.24
C THR A 195 1.37 10.84 -9.53
N GLN A 196 0.50 11.53 -8.78
CA GLN A 196 0.43 13.01 -8.82
C GLN A 196 1.76 13.69 -8.49
N LYS A 197 2.63 13.04 -7.71
CA LYS A 197 3.98 13.54 -7.38
C LYS A 197 5.01 13.22 -8.46
N GLY A 198 4.61 12.57 -9.56
CA GLY A 198 5.50 12.13 -10.64
C GLY A 198 6.23 10.82 -10.34
N SER A 199 6.02 10.22 -9.16
CA SER A 199 6.73 9.00 -8.75
C SER A 199 6.32 7.80 -9.61
N ARG A 200 7.30 7.00 -10.04
CA ARG A 200 7.12 5.80 -10.87
C ARG A 200 7.32 4.50 -10.08
N PRO A 201 6.84 3.34 -10.57
CA PRO A 201 7.04 2.04 -9.92
C PRO A 201 8.48 1.74 -9.51
N LEU A 202 9.47 2.03 -10.37
CA LEU A 202 10.89 1.82 -10.04
C LEU A 202 11.34 2.60 -8.79
N MET A 203 10.79 3.79 -8.55
CA MET A 203 11.12 4.61 -7.38
C MET A 203 10.60 3.98 -6.08
N PHE A 204 9.36 3.48 -6.06
CA PHE A 204 8.84 2.76 -4.89
C PHE A 204 9.54 1.41 -4.69
N ALA A 205 9.85 0.70 -5.78
CA ALA A 205 10.56 -0.57 -5.74
C ALA A 205 11.98 -0.44 -5.16
N ALA A 206 12.63 0.71 -5.36
CA ALA A 206 13.93 1.02 -4.77
C ALA A 206 13.92 1.05 -3.22
N GLN A 207 12.75 1.24 -2.62
CA GLN A 207 12.53 1.20 -1.17
C GLN A 207 12.02 -0.16 -0.67
N CYS A 208 11.76 -1.10 -1.59
CA CYS A 208 11.35 -2.45 -1.25
C CYS A 208 12.56 -3.37 -1.06
N ARG A 209 12.30 -4.65 -0.73
CA ARG A 209 13.35 -5.69 -0.73
C ARG A 209 14.04 -5.79 -2.10
N ASN A 210 15.31 -6.18 -2.09
CA ASN A 210 16.10 -6.29 -3.32
C ASN A 210 15.52 -7.23 -4.37
N GLN A 211 14.82 -8.30 -3.97
CA GLN A 211 14.15 -9.17 -4.93
C GLN A 211 13.03 -8.44 -5.69
N VAL A 212 12.28 -7.55 -5.02
CA VAL A 212 11.22 -6.75 -5.65
C VAL A 212 11.82 -5.79 -6.66
N LEU A 213 12.84 -5.03 -6.24
CA LEU A 213 13.55 -4.12 -7.13
C LEU A 213 14.08 -4.85 -8.37
N ARG A 214 14.74 -6.01 -8.18
CA ARG A 214 15.26 -6.81 -9.30
C ARG A 214 14.17 -7.31 -10.24
N GLU A 215 12.97 -7.64 -9.76
CA GLU A 215 11.87 -8.01 -10.64
C GLU A 215 11.35 -6.82 -11.46
N ILE A 216 11.35 -5.61 -10.90
CA ILE A 216 10.99 -4.38 -11.63
C ILE A 216 12.09 -3.99 -12.63
N LEU A 217 13.36 -4.08 -12.25
CA LEU A 217 14.51 -3.78 -13.13
C LEU A 217 14.61 -4.71 -14.34
N LYS A 218 14.07 -5.93 -14.26
CA LYS A 218 13.96 -6.84 -15.42
C LYS A 218 12.93 -6.40 -16.46
N LYS A 219 12.06 -5.44 -16.12
CA LYS A 219 11.05 -4.89 -17.03
C LYS A 219 11.69 -3.79 -17.88
N ASN A 220 11.07 -3.49 -19.02
CA ASN A 220 11.52 -2.41 -19.90
C ASN A 220 11.07 -1.05 -19.35
N VAL A 221 11.67 -0.62 -18.23
CA VAL A 221 11.37 0.63 -17.52
C VAL A 221 12.47 1.67 -17.71
N SER A 222 12.12 2.94 -17.64
CA SER A 222 13.06 4.05 -17.74
C SER A 222 13.79 4.27 -16.43
N HIS A 223 15.10 3.96 -16.42
CA HIS A 223 15.96 3.98 -15.23
C HIS A 223 16.21 5.38 -14.65
N ASN A 224 16.33 6.40 -15.50
CA ASN A 224 16.69 7.78 -15.11
C ASN A 224 15.48 8.73 -15.02
N SER A 225 14.30 8.16 -14.83
CA SER A 225 13.08 8.94 -14.65
C SER A 225 13.14 9.75 -13.37
N GLU A 226 12.63 10.98 -13.41
CA GLU A 226 12.49 11.83 -12.24
C GLU A 226 11.03 12.07 -11.85
N ASP A 227 10.82 12.30 -10.55
CA ASP A 227 9.56 12.78 -9.99
C ASP A 227 9.49 14.32 -9.99
N ASN A 228 8.45 14.91 -9.42
CA ASN A 228 8.26 16.37 -9.42
C ASN A 228 9.32 17.13 -8.56
N LYS A 229 10.15 16.42 -7.78
CA LYS A 229 11.29 16.97 -7.03
C LYS A 229 12.62 16.74 -7.76
N GLY A 230 12.61 16.19 -8.97
CA GLY A 230 13.80 15.80 -9.70
C GLY A 230 14.46 14.56 -9.09
N GLN A 231 13.76 13.78 -8.26
CA GLN A 231 14.34 12.61 -7.60
C GLN A 231 14.19 11.36 -8.49
N THR A 232 15.29 10.64 -8.68
CA THR A 232 15.34 9.34 -9.37
C THR A 232 15.21 8.18 -8.39
N ALA A 233 15.15 6.95 -8.88
CA ALA A 233 15.11 5.77 -8.01
C ALA A 233 16.34 5.64 -7.08
N LEU A 234 17.50 6.19 -7.44
CA LEU A 234 18.67 6.25 -6.54
C LEU A 234 18.38 7.08 -5.29
N PHE A 235 17.67 8.21 -5.41
CA PHE A 235 17.24 8.99 -4.25
C PHE A 235 16.29 8.19 -3.37
N TYR A 236 15.33 7.49 -3.96
CA TYR A 236 14.38 6.68 -3.20
C TYR A 236 15.07 5.52 -2.47
N ALA A 237 16.02 4.83 -3.10
CA ALA A 237 16.87 3.83 -2.43
C ALA A 237 17.62 4.43 -1.24
N TYR A 238 18.13 5.66 -1.39
CA TYR A 238 18.77 6.35 -0.27
C TYR A 238 17.79 6.63 0.88
N TYR A 239 16.56 7.07 0.64
CA TYR A 239 15.58 7.36 1.72
C TYR A 239 14.85 6.14 2.28
N ALA A 240 15.15 4.93 1.83
CA ALA A 240 14.53 3.73 2.40
C ALA A 240 14.81 3.65 3.92
N GLU A 241 13.76 3.47 4.72
CA GLU A 241 13.87 3.47 6.18
C GLU A 241 14.79 2.34 6.67
N SER A 242 15.78 2.69 7.50
CA SER A 242 16.89 1.80 7.88
C SER A 242 16.49 0.67 8.83
N TYR A 243 15.38 0.82 9.56
CA TYR A 243 15.12 0.05 10.77
C TYR A 243 15.03 -1.47 10.55
N TYR A 244 14.73 -1.94 9.33
CA TYR A 244 14.47 -3.36 9.12
C TYR A 244 15.52 -4.11 8.29
N ARG A 245 16.23 -3.51 7.30
CA ARG A 245 17.20 -4.23 6.42
C ARG A 245 18.25 -3.34 5.73
N LYS A 246 19.28 -2.91 6.46
CA LYS A 246 20.48 -2.24 5.91
C LYS A 246 21.02 -2.88 4.61
N GLN A 247 21.11 -4.21 4.58
CA GLN A 247 21.64 -4.96 3.43
C GLN A 247 20.81 -4.79 2.16
N ASP A 248 19.47 -4.78 2.25
CA ASP A 248 18.60 -4.60 1.09
C ASP A 248 18.78 -3.18 0.52
N ARG A 249 18.89 -2.16 1.37
CA ARG A 249 19.14 -0.77 0.95
C ARG A 249 20.46 -0.62 0.19
N LEU A 250 21.55 -1.16 0.74
CA LEU A 250 22.87 -1.11 0.09
C LEU A 250 22.87 -1.92 -1.21
N GLN A 251 22.27 -3.11 -1.21
CA GLN A 251 22.18 -3.93 -2.41
C GLN A 251 21.31 -3.30 -3.50
N ASN A 252 20.22 -2.62 -3.11
CA ASN A 252 19.37 -1.86 -4.04
C ASN A 252 20.16 -0.74 -4.70
N MET A 253 20.98 -0.02 -3.92
CA MET A 253 21.87 1.01 -4.48
C MET A 253 22.82 0.41 -5.52
N GLU A 254 23.51 -0.68 -5.19
CA GLU A 254 24.41 -1.36 -6.14
C GLU A 254 23.67 -1.88 -7.38
N ASP A 255 22.49 -2.49 -7.20
CA ASP A 255 21.69 -3.02 -8.29
C ASP A 255 21.24 -1.90 -9.23
N LEU A 256 20.77 -0.77 -8.70
CA LEU A 256 20.41 0.40 -9.51
C LEU A 256 21.60 0.94 -10.30
N LEU A 257 22.76 1.11 -9.64
CA LEU A 257 23.97 1.61 -10.31
C LEU A 257 24.44 0.65 -11.41
N LYS A 258 24.35 -0.67 -11.18
CA LYS A 258 24.67 -1.69 -12.19
C LYS A 258 23.75 -1.63 -13.41
N TYR A 259 22.51 -1.17 -13.26
CA TYR A 259 21.56 -0.97 -14.35
C TYR A 259 21.73 0.39 -15.07
N GLY A 260 22.80 1.13 -14.76
CA GLY A 260 23.19 2.36 -15.47
C GLY A 260 22.39 3.59 -15.07
N LEU A 261 21.85 3.62 -13.85
CA LEU A 261 21.29 4.85 -13.30
C LEU A 261 22.40 5.90 -13.12
N ASP A 262 22.09 7.15 -13.48
CA ASP A 262 23.03 8.26 -13.37
C ASP A 262 23.33 8.58 -11.90
N ILE A 263 24.53 8.19 -11.46
CA ILE A 263 25.02 8.36 -10.08
C ILE A 263 25.15 9.83 -9.67
N ASP A 264 25.36 10.72 -10.64
CA ASP A 264 25.56 12.15 -10.43
C ASP A 264 24.32 12.99 -10.77
N HIS A 265 23.16 12.34 -10.98
CA HIS A 265 21.90 13.04 -11.23
C HIS A 265 21.60 14.03 -10.12
N ARG A 266 21.19 15.24 -10.53
CA ARG A 266 20.87 16.34 -9.61
C ARG A 266 19.36 16.52 -9.50
N ASN A 267 18.85 16.45 -8.28
CA ASN A 267 17.45 16.78 -8.01
C ASN A 267 17.20 18.30 -8.11
N HIS A 268 15.96 18.73 -7.89
CA HIS A 268 15.59 20.16 -7.94
C HIS A 268 16.24 21.01 -6.84
N GLU A 269 16.92 20.43 -5.85
CA GLU A 269 17.73 21.14 -4.85
C GLU A 269 19.22 21.22 -5.29
N GLY A 270 19.57 20.66 -6.44
CA GLY A 270 20.95 20.54 -6.93
C GLY A 270 21.76 19.46 -6.22
N MET A 271 21.12 18.64 -5.39
CA MET A 271 21.77 17.57 -4.65
C MET A 271 21.96 16.37 -5.56
N THR A 272 23.10 15.70 -5.44
CA THR A 272 23.30 14.31 -5.86
C THR A 272 23.04 13.38 -4.66
N VAL A 273 22.95 12.07 -4.90
CA VAL A 273 22.82 11.11 -3.80
C VAL A 273 24.06 11.14 -2.89
N LEU A 274 25.26 11.37 -3.44
CA LEU A 274 26.48 11.55 -2.65
C LEU A 274 26.39 12.77 -1.72
N LEU A 275 26.00 13.93 -2.25
CA LEU A 275 25.85 15.15 -1.43
C LEU A 275 24.81 14.94 -0.33
N ARG A 276 23.69 14.28 -0.65
CA ARG A 276 22.64 13.97 0.33
C ARG A 276 23.15 13.02 1.41
N ALA A 277 23.89 11.98 1.02
CA ALA A 277 24.46 11.01 1.93
C ALA A 277 25.45 11.64 2.93
N ILE A 278 26.21 12.63 2.49
CA ILE A 278 27.12 13.39 3.35
C ILE A 278 26.34 14.35 4.25
N GLU A 279 25.37 15.08 3.71
CA GLU A 279 24.59 16.08 4.46
C GLU A 279 23.78 15.45 5.61
N GLN A 280 23.17 14.28 5.38
CA GLN A 280 22.32 13.60 6.38
C GLN A 280 23.03 12.44 7.09
N GLY A 281 24.29 12.17 6.73
CA GLY A 281 24.94 10.92 7.09
C GLY A 281 25.51 10.83 8.50
N ALA A 282 25.63 11.98 9.18
CA ALA A 282 26.13 12.09 10.54
C ALA A 282 25.39 11.15 11.50
N GLY A 283 26.09 10.53 12.46
CA GLY A 283 25.49 9.72 13.53
C GLY A 283 24.84 8.39 13.11
N TYR A 284 24.93 8.01 11.82
CA TYR A 284 24.48 6.72 11.32
C TYR A 284 25.64 5.98 10.65
N ASN A 285 26.13 4.90 11.28
CA ASN A 285 27.19 4.03 10.71
C ASN A 285 26.88 3.53 9.28
N GLU A 286 25.61 3.50 8.90
CA GLU A 286 25.16 3.08 7.57
C GLU A 286 25.52 4.07 6.45
N SER A 287 25.75 5.32 6.80
CA SER A 287 26.06 6.39 5.84
C SER A 287 27.42 6.18 5.19
N PHE A 288 28.42 5.71 5.95
CA PHE A 288 29.74 5.39 5.40
C PHE A 288 29.69 4.28 4.35
N ASP A 289 28.93 3.22 4.58
CA ASP A 289 28.82 2.13 3.61
C ASP A 289 28.12 2.59 2.33
N MET A 290 27.06 3.38 2.46
CA MET A 290 26.39 4.00 1.32
C MET A 290 27.33 4.92 0.54
N ILE A 291 28.08 5.79 1.22
CA ILE A 291 29.05 6.69 0.59
C ILE A 291 30.16 5.89 -0.10
N ARG A 292 30.69 4.83 0.53
CA ARG A 292 31.69 3.95 -0.09
C ARG A 292 31.17 3.28 -1.36
N ILE A 293 29.92 2.81 -1.37
CA ILE A 293 29.29 2.24 -2.57
C ILE A 293 29.24 3.29 -3.68
N LEU A 294 28.77 4.51 -3.38
CA LEU A 294 28.69 5.59 -4.36
C LEU A 294 30.07 5.94 -4.93
N LEU A 295 31.07 6.15 -4.07
CA LEU A 295 32.43 6.50 -4.47
C LEU A 295 33.09 5.40 -5.32
N ARG A 296 32.95 4.12 -4.94
CA ARG A 296 33.46 2.97 -5.70
C ARG A 296 32.80 2.81 -7.07
N ASN A 297 31.57 3.27 -7.22
CA ASN A 297 30.84 3.29 -8.49
C ASN A 297 31.05 4.60 -9.26
N GLY A 298 32.01 5.44 -8.86
CA GLY A 298 32.44 6.60 -9.62
C GLY A 298 31.66 7.89 -9.37
N ALA A 299 30.98 8.01 -8.22
CA ALA A 299 30.30 9.26 -7.86
C ALA A 299 31.29 10.44 -7.85
N ASN A 300 30.93 11.52 -8.53
CA ASN A 300 31.80 12.68 -8.66
C ASN A 300 31.83 13.49 -7.36
N VAL A 301 33.00 13.54 -6.72
CA VAL A 301 33.22 14.28 -5.46
C VAL A 301 33.31 15.80 -5.64
N HIS A 302 33.40 16.31 -6.87
CA HIS A 302 33.48 17.74 -7.16
C HIS A 302 32.12 18.41 -7.42
N VAL A 303 31.02 17.65 -7.29
CA VAL A 303 29.68 18.20 -7.40
C VAL A 303 29.37 19.16 -6.26
N LYS A 304 28.58 20.18 -6.57
CA LYS A 304 28.09 21.18 -5.62
C LYS A 304 26.58 21.28 -5.62
N ASP A 305 25.98 21.60 -4.48
CA ASP A 305 24.55 21.87 -4.40
C ASP A 305 24.18 23.27 -4.96
N LYS A 306 22.89 23.65 -4.90
CA LYS A 306 22.45 25.00 -5.30
C LYS A 306 23.01 26.15 -4.46
N LYS A 307 23.51 25.85 -3.25
CA LYS A 307 24.20 26.82 -2.38
C LYS A 307 25.71 26.84 -2.64
N ASN A 308 26.18 26.19 -3.70
CA ASN A 308 27.59 26.06 -4.06
C ASN A 308 28.43 25.28 -3.02
N ARG A 309 27.78 24.48 -2.17
CA ARG A 309 28.43 23.64 -1.16
C ARG A 309 28.88 22.32 -1.76
N GLY A 310 30.16 22.01 -1.61
CA GLY A 310 30.74 20.73 -2.01
C GLY A 310 30.77 19.72 -0.86
N VAL A 311 31.35 18.54 -1.12
CA VAL A 311 31.43 17.44 -0.14
C VAL A 311 32.08 17.84 1.19
N PHE A 312 33.16 18.64 1.19
CA PHE A 312 33.82 19.07 2.43
C PHE A 312 33.02 20.11 3.21
N GLU A 313 32.33 21.04 2.54
CA GLU A 313 31.50 22.05 3.21
C GLU A 313 30.27 21.41 3.86
N LEU A 314 29.70 20.38 3.23
CA LEU A 314 28.59 19.63 3.80
C LEU A 314 28.98 18.85 5.07
N ILE A 315 30.21 18.30 5.14
CA ILE A 315 30.72 17.64 6.36
C ILE A 315 30.75 18.61 7.55
N GLU A 316 31.02 19.89 7.30
CA GLU A 316 31.08 20.92 8.35
C GLU A 316 29.73 21.52 8.72
N THR A 317 28.69 21.29 7.92
CA THR A 317 27.40 21.92 8.15
C THR A 317 26.71 21.30 9.37
N GLU A 318 26.47 22.10 10.41
CA GLU A 318 25.63 21.70 11.55
C GLU A 318 24.16 21.99 11.22
N TYR A 319 23.34 20.96 11.06
CA TYR A 319 21.89 21.13 10.98
C TYR A 319 21.34 21.38 12.39
N GLY A 320 20.58 22.46 12.55
CA GLY A 320 20.09 23.01 13.82
C GLY A 320 19.18 22.07 14.62
N GLY A 321 19.77 21.03 15.20
CA GLY A 321 19.12 20.06 16.06
C GLY A 321 19.56 18.62 15.79
N ILE A 322 20.61 18.18 16.50
CA ILE A 322 20.78 16.84 17.10
C ILE A 322 21.69 15.81 16.39
N ILE A 323 22.06 15.94 15.10
CA ILE A 323 23.03 14.98 14.52
C ILE A 323 24.03 15.68 13.56
N SER A 324 25.27 15.82 14.01
CA SER A 324 26.41 16.32 13.22
C SER A 324 27.55 15.31 13.27
N TRP A 325 28.35 15.27 12.21
CA TRP A 325 29.53 14.40 12.15
C TRP A 325 30.42 14.71 13.34
N ASP A 326 30.79 13.71 14.14
CA ASP A 326 31.75 13.94 15.21
C ASP A 326 33.15 14.22 14.63
N THR A 327 34.07 14.73 15.44
CA THR A 327 35.42 15.08 14.97
C THR A 327 36.16 13.92 14.32
N GLN A 328 35.97 12.69 14.81
CA GLN A 328 36.59 11.50 14.24
C GLN A 328 35.94 11.15 12.90
N GLU A 329 34.61 11.08 12.85
CA GLU A 329 33.88 10.75 11.62
C GLU A 329 34.16 11.80 10.51
N LYS A 330 34.25 13.09 10.85
CA LYS A 330 34.66 14.15 9.92
C LYS A 330 36.03 13.86 9.31
N ASN A 331 37.02 13.50 10.14
CA ASN A 331 38.37 13.21 9.68
C ASN A 331 38.39 11.95 8.80
N GLU A 332 37.72 10.88 9.20
CA GLU A 332 37.61 9.65 8.41
C GLU A 332 36.92 9.90 7.07
N MET A 333 35.83 10.67 7.05
CA MET A 333 35.12 11.01 5.82
C MET A 333 35.97 11.87 4.89
N ARG A 334 36.73 12.84 5.42
CA ARG A 334 37.65 13.64 4.61
C ARG A 334 38.74 12.78 3.98
N GLU A 335 39.36 11.90 4.74
CA GLU A 335 40.39 11.00 4.21
C GLU A 335 39.81 10.04 3.16
N LEU A 336 38.61 9.52 3.39
CA LEU A 336 37.89 8.73 2.39
C LEU A 336 37.67 9.52 1.10
N LEU A 337 37.12 10.73 1.16
CA LEU A 337 36.85 11.55 -0.04
C LEU A 337 38.13 11.93 -0.79
N LYS A 338 39.23 12.22 -0.07
CA LYS A 338 40.54 12.49 -0.69
C LYS A 338 41.07 11.29 -1.48
N GLN A 339 40.84 10.06 -1.01
CA GLN A 339 41.21 8.84 -1.75
C GLN A 339 40.52 8.75 -3.13
N TYR A 340 39.35 9.38 -3.27
CA TYR A 340 38.58 9.45 -4.52
C TYR A 340 38.74 10.81 -5.24
N GLY A 341 39.78 11.58 -4.88
CA GLY A 341 40.18 12.77 -5.63
C GLY A 341 39.56 14.09 -5.17
N ALA A 342 38.82 14.13 -4.05
CA ALA A 342 38.33 15.39 -3.50
C ALA A 342 39.51 16.26 -3.05
N LYS A 343 39.46 17.57 -3.35
CA LYS A 343 40.53 18.53 -3.08
C LYS A 343 40.01 19.77 -2.39
#